data_AF-A0A0L6J1X9-F1
#
_entry.id   AF-A0A0L6J1X9-F1
#
_cell.length_a   1.000
_cell.length_b   1.000
_cell.length_c   1.000
_cell.angle_alpha   90.00
_cell.angle_beta   90.00
_cell.angle_gamma   90.00
#
_symmetry.space_group_name_H-M   'P 1'
#
loop_
_entity.id
_entity.type
_entity.pdbx_description
1 polymer ?
#
loop_
_entity_poly.entity_id
_entity_poly.type
_entity_poly.pdbx_seq_one_letter_code
_entity_poly.pdbx_strand_id
1 'polypeptide(L)'
;MARMKFLCDADRCIECNACVTACKNEHEVPWGINRRRVVTLNDGKPGERSVSMACMHCTDAPCAAVCPVNCFYTTADAVVLHSKDICIGCGYCFYACPFGAPQYPRVGNFGSRGKMDKCTYCSGGPEPDLSTAEYEKYGSNRLAEGKLPLCAEMCSTKALLAGDGEMIAEIYKQRVIKRGYGSGAWGWKTAYRETIAI
;
A
#
# COMPACT_ATOMS: atom_id res chain seq x y z
N MET A 1 18.82 9.28 1.37
CA MET A 1 17.55 9.19 2.12
C MET A 1 16.92 7.85 1.82
N ALA A 2 16.22 7.27 2.80
CA ALA A 2 15.59 5.97 2.65
C ALA A 2 14.49 6.03 1.57
N ARG A 3 14.27 4.93 0.85
CA ARG A 3 13.17 4.83 -0.12
C ARG A 3 12.08 3.95 0.45
N MET A 4 11.00 4.56 0.89
CA MET A 4 9.93 3.85 1.60
C MET A 4 9.13 2.95 0.65
N LYS A 5 9.05 1.65 0.98
CA LYS A 5 8.36 0.64 0.17
C LYS A 5 7.51 -0.29 1.03
N PHE A 6 6.41 -0.79 0.46
CA PHE A 6 5.67 -1.90 1.05
C PHE A 6 6.04 -3.19 0.33
N LEU A 7 6.18 -4.28 1.08
CA LEU A 7 6.24 -5.63 0.52
C LEU A 7 5.30 -6.54 1.31
N CYS A 8 4.37 -7.19 0.62
CA CYS A 8 3.50 -8.19 1.21
C CYS A 8 3.98 -9.58 0.82
N ASP A 9 4.44 -10.34 1.82
CA ASP A 9 4.84 -11.72 1.70
C ASP A 9 3.61 -12.63 1.81
N ALA A 10 3.05 -13.00 0.65
CA ALA A 10 1.81 -13.74 0.53
C ALA A 10 1.83 -15.10 1.25
N ASP A 11 3.00 -15.75 1.36
CA ASP A 11 3.15 -17.04 2.06
C ASP A 11 2.95 -16.94 3.59
N ARG A 12 2.90 -15.72 4.14
CA ARG A 12 2.67 -15.47 5.58
C ARG A 12 1.35 -14.74 5.84
N CYS A 13 0.68 -14.26 4.80
CA CYS A 13 -0.59 -13.55 4.98
C CYS A 13 -1.67 -14.56 5.34
N ILE A 14 -2.42 -14.28 6.41
CA ILE A 14 -3.50 -15.14 6.92
C ILE A 14 -4.87 -14.48 6.80
N GLU A 15 -4.99 -13.45 5.95
CA GLU A 15 -6.26 -12.73 5.72
C GLU A 15 -6.97 -12.20 6.98
N CYS A 16 -6.24 -11.96 8.08
CA CYS A 16 -6.87 -11.50 9.33
C CYS A 16 -7.48 -10.09 9.25
N ASN A 17 -7.29 -9.36 8.14
CA ASN A 17 -7.75 -7.99 7.91
C ASN A 17 -7.30 -6.94 8.96
N ALA A 18 -6.42 -7.30 9.89
CA ALA A 18 -5.91 -6.39 10.93
C ALA A 18 -5.24 -5.14 10.33
N CYS A 19 -4.49 -5.30 9.23
CA CYS A 19 -3.85 -4.18 8.53
C CYS A 19 -4.84 -3.18 7.92
N VAL A 20 -6.06 -3.63 7.56
CA VAL A 20 -7.14 -2.78 7.03
C VAL A 20 -7.80 -2.02 8.18
N THR A 21 -8.19 -2.73 9.23
CA THR A 21 -8.84 -2.15 10.40
C THR A 21 -7.94 -1.16 11.13
N ALA A 22 -6.65 -1.50 11.31
CA ALA A 22 -5.67 -0.61 11.91
C ALA A 22 -5.53 0.70 11.12
N CYS A 23 -5.41 0.60 9.78
CA CYS A 23 -5.30 1.78 8.92
C CYS A 23 -6.55 2.67 8.99
N LYS A 24 -7.74 2.08 9.14
CA LYS A 24 -8.98 2.86 9.30
C LYS A 24 -9.02 3.59 10.62
N ASN A 25 -8.72 2.90 11.71
CA ASN A 25 -8.79 3.44 13.06
C ASN A 25 -7.78 4.58 13.26
N GLU A 26 -6.55 4.38 12.82
CA GLU A 26 -5.43 5.32 12.99
C GLU A 26 -5.59 6.64 12.22
N HIS A 27 -6.32 6.61 11.12
CA HIS A 27 -6.50 7.77 10.24
C HIS A 27 -7.95 8.25 10.17
N GLU A 28 -8.82 7.74 11.05
CA GLU A 28 -10.26 8.04 11.10
C GLU A 28 -10.92 8.02 9.71
N VAL A 29 -10.54 7.01 8.90
CA VAL A 29 -10.98 6.94 7.51
C VAL A 29 -12.50 6.77 7.47
N PRO A 30 -13.25 7.60 6.71
CA PRO A 30 -14.69 7.52 6.66
C PRO A 30 -15.21 6.15 6.21
N TRP A 31 -16.44 5.82 6.63
CA TRP A 31 -17.11 4.61 6.21
C TRP A 31 -17.22 4.52 4.69
N GLY A 32 -16.99 3.32 4.14
CA GLY A 32 -16.99 3.07 2.69
C GLY A 32 -15.65 3.28 1.99
N ILE A 33 -14.66 3.91 2.64
CA ILE A 33 -13.30 4.06 2.10
C ILE A 33 -12.34 3.08 2.78
N ASN A 34 -11.53 2.40 1.97
CA ASN A 34 -10.42 1.57 2.45
C ASN A 34 -9.11 2.01 1.76
N ARG A 35 -8.19 2.63 2.51
CA ARG A 35 -6.84 2.97 2.00
C ARG A 35 -5.97 1.73 1.69
N ARG A 36 -6.30 0.60 2.34
CA ARG A 36 -5.67 -0.72 2.20
C ARG A 36 -6.78 -1.78 2.16
N ARG A 37 -6.58 -2.83 1.37
CA ARG A 37 -7.48 -3.98 1.25
C ARG A 37 -6.69 -5.28 1.23
N VAL A 38 -7.30 -6.39 1.62
CA VAL A 38 -6.75 -7.73 1.37
C VAL A 38 -7.49 -8.30 0.16
N VAL A 39 -6.74 -8.88 -0.76
CA VAL A 39 -7.27 -9.54 -1.95
C VAL A 39 -6.82 -10.98 -1.94
N THR A 40 -7.78 -11.89 -2.05
CA THR A 40 -7.53 -13.33 -1.99
C THR A 40 -7.67 -13.92 -3.38
N LEU A 41 -6.61 -14.61 -3.79
CA LEU A 41 -6.53 -15.31 -5.07
C LEU A 41 -6.89 -16.77 -4.82
N ASN A 42 -7.70 -17.36 -5.69
CA ASN A 42 -8.14 -18.76 -5.60
C ASN A 42 -8.86 -19.09 -4.28
N ASP A 43 -9.69 -18.18 -3.78
CA ASP A 43 -10.50 -18.37 -2.58
C ASP A 43 -11.27 -19.71 -2.61
N GLY A 44 -11.08 -20.53 -1.59
CA GLY A 44 -11.66 -21.86 -1.43
C GLY A 44 -11.06 -22.95 -2.33
N LYS A 45 -9.94 -22.69 -3.02
CA LYS A 45 -9.28 -23.64 -3.93
C LYS A 45 -7.83 -23.92 -3.52
N PRO A 46 -7.27 -25.09 -3.87
CA PRO A 46 -5.85 -25.37 -3.64
C PRO A 46 -4.96 -24.28 -4.25
N GLY A 47 -3.99 -23.79 -3.46
CA GLY A 47 -3.13 -22.69 -3.86
C GLY A 47 -3.71 -21.30 -3.59
N GLU A 48 -4.71 -21.20 -2.70
CA GLU A 48 -5.20 -19.94 -2.15
C GLU A 48 -4.06 -19.09 -1.57
N ARG A 49 -4.06 -17.80 -1.91
CA ARG A 49 -3.10 -16.83 -1.38
C ARG A 49 -3.76 -15.47 -1.22
N SER A 50 -3.59 -14.86 -0.05
CA SER A 50 -4.09 -13.52 0.24
C SER A 50 -2.95 -12.50 0.20
N VAL A 51 -3.21 -11.33 -0.38
CA VAL A 51 -2.23 -10.25 -0.53
C VAL A 51 -2.82 -8.94 -0.03
N SER A 52 -2.09 -8.27 0.85
CA SER A 52 -2.44 -6.92 1.29
C SER A 52 -2.03 -5.90 0.23
N MET A 53 -3.01 -5.22 -0.36
CA MET A 53 -2.83 -4.19 -1.38
C MET A 53 -3.19 -2.80 -0.86
N ALA A 54 -2.38 -1.81 -1.20
CA ALA A 54 -2.59 -0.39 -0.90
C ALA A 54 -1.98 0.47 -2.02
N CYS A 55 -1.82 1.78 -1.81
CA CYS A 55 -0.99 2.59 -2.71
C CYS A 55 0.46 2.08 -2.70
N MET A 56 1.03 1.87 -3.89
CA MET A 56 2.41 1.38 -4.03
C MET A 56 3.46 2.50 -4.03
N HIS A 57 3.04 3.78 -3.97
CA HIS A 57 3.93 4.95 -4.04
C HIS A 57 4.97 4.80 -5.16
N CYS A 58 4.44 4.65 -6.38
CA CYS A 58 5.21 4.36 -7.58
C CYS A 58 6.25 5.46 -7.83
N THR A 59 7.44 5.07 -8.30
CA THR A 59 8.48 6.02 -8.70
C THR A 59 8.03 6.86 -9.90
N ASP A 60 7.43 6.20 -10.88
CA ASP A 60 6.69 6.84 -11.97
C ASP A 60 5.20 6.66 -11.69
N ALA A 61 4.58 7.71 -11.15
CA ALA A 61 3.23 7.66 -10.63
C ALA A 61 2.22 8.06 -11.72
N PRO A 62 1.48 7.12 -12.33
CA PRO A 62 0.53 7.46 -13.39
C PRO A 62 -0.61 8.34 -12.85
N CYS A 63 -0.95 8.21 -11.57
CA CYS A 63 -1.92 9.08 -10.90
C CYS A 63 -1.49 10.56 -10.86
N ALA A 64 -0.19 10.83 -10.74
CA ALA A 64 0.35 12.19 -10.79
C ALA A 64 0.34 12.73 -12.23
N ALA A 65 0.76 11.90 -13.20
CA ALA A 65 0.83 12.29 -14.61
C ALA A 65 -0.53 12.69 -15.21
N VAL A 66 -1.64 12.09 -14.77
CA VAL A 66 -2.98 12.39 -15.29
C VAL A 66 -3.73 13.48 -14.52
N CYS A 67 -3.13 14.05 -13.46
CA CYS A 67 -3.83 15.03 -12.64
C CYS A 67 -3.85 16.41 -13.33
N PRO A 68 -5.02 16.95 -13.73
CA PRO A 68 -5.08 18.21 -14.49
C PRO A 68 -4.71 19.44 -13.66
N VAL A 69 -4.72 19.31 -12.32
CA VAL A 69 -4.43 20.40 -11.37
C VAL A 69 -3.12 20.17 -10.61
N ASN A 70 -2.32 19.17 -11.00
CA ASN A 70 -1.03 18.86 -10.39
C ASN A 70 -1.06 18.77 -8.86
N CYS A 71 -2.08 18.13 -8.28
CA CYS A 71 -2.22 18.06 -6.83
C CYS A 71 -1.27 17.04 -6.16
N PHE A 72 -0.59 16.20 -6.94
CA PHE A 72 0.33 15.18 -6.43
C PHE A 72 1.75 15.73 -6.34
N TYR A 73 2.47 15.28 -5.31
CA TYR A 73 3.89 15.55 -5.13
C TYR A 73 4.56 14.34 -4.49
N THR A 74 5.88 14.24 -4.62
CA THR A 74 6.66 13.13 -4.06
C THR A 74 7.57 13.68 -2.97
N THR A 75 7.52 13.07 -1.77
CA THR A 75 8.38 13.46 -0.66
C THR A 75 9.82 12.95 -0.86
N ALA A 76 10.74 13.42 -0.01
CA ALA A 76 12.14 13.00 -0.04
C ALA A 76 12.32 11.48 0.22
N ASP A 77 11.38 10.86 0.93
CA ASP A 77 11.34 9.42 1.21
C ASP A 77 10.68 8.59 0.09
N ALA A 78 10.44 9.21 -1.08
CA ALA A 78 9.75 8.65 -2.23
C ALA A 78 8.27 8.27 -1.98
N VAL A 79 7.62 8.91 -1.00
CA VAL A 79 6.19 8.76 -0.74
C VAL A 79 5.43 9.71 -1.67
N VAL A 80 4.62 9.16 -2.57
CA VAL A 80 3.69 9.96 -3.38
C VAL A 80 2.53 10.43 -2.50
N LEU A 81 2.35 11.73 -2.31
CA LEU A 81 1.26 12.37 -1.56
C LEU A 81 0.42 13.26 -2.49
N HIS A 82 -0.69 13.79 -1.97
CA HIS A 82 -1.56 14.69 -2.71
C HIS A 82 -2.13 15.77 -1.80
N SER A 83 -2.32 16.98 -2.34
CA SER A 83 -3.03 18.06 -1.65
C SER A 83 -4.55 17.90 -1.83
N LYS A 84 -5.28 17.75 -0.72
CA LYS A 84 -6.75 17.73 -0.70
C LYS A 84 -7.37 19.09 -1.02
N ASP A 85 -6.67 20.20 -0.77
CA ASP A 85 -7.19 21.53 -1.10
C ASP A 85 -7.23 21.75 -2.60
N ILE A 86 -6.15 21.38 -3.30
CA ILE A 86 -6.01 21.50 -4.76
C ILE A 86 -6.85 20.43 -5.50
N CYS A 87 -7.05 19.25 -4.91
CA CYS A 87 -7.76 18.15 -5.55
C CYS A 87 -9.20 18.55 -5.94
N ILE A 88 -9.54 18.48 -7.23
CA ILE A 88 -10.91 18.80 -7.72
C ILE A 88 -11.84 17.59 -7.78
N GLY A 89 -11.37 16.39 -7.39
CA GLY A 89 -12.21 15.18 -7.38
C GLY A 89 -12.57 14.62 -8.76
N CYS A 90 -11.80 14.94 -9.82
CA CYS A 90 -12.12 14.56 -11.21
C CYS A 90 -12.08 13.05 -11.50
N GLY A 91 -11.39 12.24 -10.70
CA GLY A 91 -11.39 10.78 -10.84
C GLY A 91 -10.36 10.20 -11.83
N TYR A 92 -9.62 11.00 -12.59
CA TYR A 92 -8.67 10.47 -13.58
C TYR A 92 -7.56 9.61 -12.96
N CYS A 93 -7.08 9.99 -11.77
CA CYS A 93 -6.09 9.21 -11.06
C CYS A 93 -6.57 7.80 -10.68
N PHE A 94 -7.88 7.60 -10.47
CA PHE A 94 -8.45 6.27 -10.20
C PHE A 94 -8.31 5.35 -11.41
N TYR A 95 -8.69 5.84 -12.59
CA TYR A 95 -8.59 5.06 -13.83
C TYR A 95 -7.14 4.79 -14.24
N ALA A 96 -6.23 5.72 -13.95
CA ALA A 96 -4.82 5.56 -14.27
C ALA A 96 -4.05 4.66 -13.28
N CYS A 97 -4.56 4.44 -12.06
CA CYS A 97 -3.84 3.67 -11.05
C CYS A 97 -4.03 2.15 -11.26
N PRO A 98 -2.98 1.39 -11.58
CA PRO A 98 -3.11 -0.05 -11.81
C PRO A 98 -3.49 -0.84 -10.55
N PHE A 99 -3.30 -0.24 -9.37
CA PHE A 99 -3.61 -0.86 -8.09
C PHE A 99 -5.00 -0.47 -7.55
N GLY A 100 -5.71 0.45 -8.21
CA GLY A 100 -6.98 0.99 -7.74
C GLY A 100 -6.87 1.69 -6.37
N ALA A 101 -5.73 2.30 -6.07
CA ALA A 101 -5.44 2.88 -4.76
C ALA A 101 -6.20 4.18 -4.45
N PRO A 102 -6.49 5.09 -5.41
CA PRO A 102 -7.35 6.24 -5.18
C PRO A 102 -8.77 5.80 -4.81
N GLN A 103 -9.32 6.41 -3.76
CA GLN A 103 -10.66 6.16 -3.24
C GLN A 103 -11.38 7.49 -3.08
N TYR A 104 -12.71 7.43 -3.05
CA TYR A 104 -13.57 8.61 -3.06
C TYR A 104 -14.69 8.44 -2.03
N PRO A 105 -14.91 9.40 -1.11
CA PRO A 105 -15.82 9.25 0.02
C PRO A 105 -17.30 9.19 -0.37
N ARG A 106 -17.70 9.81 -1.48
CA ARG A 106 -19.09 9.91 -1.90
C ARG A 106 -19.20 9.89 -3.41
N VAL A 107 -20.29 9.35 -3.92
CA VAL A 107 -20.77 9.68 -5.27
C VAL A 107 -21.96 10.59 -5.06
N GLY A 108 -21.76 11.90 -5.13
CA GLY A 108 -22.86 12.87 -5.01
C GLY A 108 -23.82 12.75 -6.19
N ASN A 109 -25.08 13.13 -6.00
CA ASN A 109 -26.16 13.05 -7.01
C ASN A 109 -25.84 13.81 -8.31
N PHE A 110 -24.86 14.73 -8.29
CA PHE A 110 -24.40 15.51 -9.44
C PHE A 110 -23.02 15.08 -9.97
N GLY A 111 -22.60 13.85 -9.69
CA GLY A 111 -21.33 13.29 -10.18
C GLY A 111 -20.09 13.77 -9.43
N SER A 112 -20.24 14.58 -8.36
CA SER A 112 -19.12 14.96 -7.51
C SER A 112 -18.65 13.77 -6.67
N ARG A 113 -17.40 13.32 -6.89
CA ARG A 113 -16.81 12.17 -6.18
C ARG A 113 -16.24 12.54 -4.80
N GLY A 114 -16.28 13.82 -4.45
CA GLY A 114 -15.55 14.37 -3.31
C GLY A 114 -14.03 14.40 -3.54
N LYS A 115 -13.28 14.82 -2.51
CA LYS A 115 -11.83 14.85 -2.55
C LYS A 115 -11.28 13.42 -2.52
N MET A 116 -10.28 13.16 -3.35
CA MET A 116 -9.62 11.85 -3.42
C MET A 116 -8.88 11.54 -2.11
N ASP A 117 -8.92 10.28 -1.70
CA ASP A 117 -8.13 9.75 -0.59
C ASP A 117 -7.39 8.48 -1.02
N LYS A 118 -6.24 8.22 -0.42
CA LYS A 118 -5.43 7.02 -0.68
C LYS A 118 -4.49 6.79 0.50
N CYS A 119 -3.82 5.64 0.53
CA CYS A 119 -2.73 5.43 1.46
C CYS A 119 -1.65 6.53 1.30
N THR A 120 -1.26 7.13 2.42
CA THR A 120 -0.23 8.17 2.55
C THR A 120 1.07 7.60 3.14
N TYR A 121 1.21 6.28 3.23
CA TYR A 121 2.31 5.63 3.98
C TYR A 121 2.38 6.08 5.46
N CYS A 122 1.26 6.53 6.04
CA CYS A 122 1.24 7.18 7.36
C CYS A 122 2.19 8.39 7.45
N SER A 123 2.37 9.13 6.34
CA SER A 123 3.24 10.30 6.21
C SER A 123 2.47 11.62 6.19
N GLY A 124 1.20 11.61 6.61
CA GLY A 124 0.38 12.83 6.63
C GLY A 124 0.18 13.48 5.26
N GLY A 125 0.40 14.80 5.19
CA GLY A 125 0.13 15.63 4.01
C GLY A 125 1.04 16.86 3.89
N PRO A 126 0.63 17.89 3.11
CA PRO A 126 1.45 19.08 2.90
C PRO A 126 1.36 20.11 4.04
N GLU A 127 0.50 19.85 5.03
CA GLU A 127 0.35 20.69 6.21
C GLU A 127 1.56 20.50 7.15
N PRO A 128 1.78 21.38 8.14
CA PRO A 128 2.82 21.17 9.13
C PRO A 128 2.64 19.83 9.86
N ASP A 129 3.74 19.09 9.99
CA ASP A 129 3.75 17.78 10.64
C ASP A 129 3.11 17.84 12.04
N LEU A 130 2.27 16.86 12.36
CA LEU A 130 1.59 16.70 13.65
C LEU A 130 0.63 17.84 14.02
N SER A 131 0.24 18.66 13.03
CA SER A 131 -0.79 19.68 13.22
C SER A 131 -2.20 19.07 13.23
N THR A 132 -3.13 19.78 13.87
CA THR A 132 -4.56 19.40 13.84
C THR A 132 -5.12 19.38 12.42
N ALA A 133 -4.73 20.36 11.60
CA ALA A 133 -5.14 20.43 10.20
C ALA A 133 -4.63 19.24 9.37
N GLU A 134 -3.41 18.77 9.63
CA GLU A 134 -2.88 17.57 9.01
C GLU A 134 -3.71 16.35 9.40
N TYR A 135 -3.97 16.18 10.69
CA TYR A 135 -4.73 15.04 11.21
C TYR A 135 -6.15 14.99 10.64
N GLU A 136 -6.86 16.11 10.62
CA GLU A 136 -8.22 16.20 10.05
C GLU A 136 -8.26 15.84 8.55
N LYS A 137 -7.22 16.23 7.79
CA LYS A 137 -7.17 15.97 6.35
C LYS A 137 -6.64 14.59 6.03
N TYR A 138 -5.61 14.09 6.69
CA TYR A 138 -4.86 12.89 6.27
C TYR A 138 -4.78 11.80 7.34
N GLY A 139 -5.20 12.07 8.57
CA GLY A 139 -5.00 11.21 9.74
C GLY A 139 -3.59 11.32 10.29
N SER A 140 -3.17 10.36 11.14
CA SER A 140 -1.85 10.42 11.78
C SER A 140 -0.66 10.43 10.81
N ASN A 141 0.42 11.10 11.23
CA ASN A 141 1.71 11.14 10.57
C ASN A 141 2.75 10.40 11.41
N ARG A 142 2.79 9.08 11.25
CA ARG A 142 3.70 8.19 11.98
C ARG A 142 5.15 8.31 11.54
N LEU A 143 5.39 8.68 10.28
CA LEU A 143 6.76 8.86 9.78
C LEU A 143 7.44 10.05 10.49
N ALA A 144 6.72 11.15 10.70
CA ALA A 144 7.23 12.29 11.48
C ALA A 144 7.55 11.90 12.94
N GLU A 145 6.84 10.91 13.50
CA GLU A 145 7.12 10.34 14.84
C GLU A 145 8.29 9.34 14.85
N GLY A 146 8.91 9.03 13.69
CA GLY A 146 9.95 8.02 13.56
C GLY A 146 9.43 6.57 13.66
N LYS A 147 8.12 6.36 13.50
CA LYS A 147 7.46 5.05 13.56
C LYS A 147 7.17 4.51 12.16
N LEU A 148 7.02 3.19 12.05
CA LEU A 148 6.61 2.58 10.80
C LEU A 148 5.10 2.74 10.58
N PRO A 149 4.61 2.58 9.33
CA PRO A 149 3.19 2.58 9.05
C PRO A 149 2.45 1.55 9.89
N LEU A 150 1.35 1.96 10.53
CA LEU A 150 0.65 1.12 11.51
C LEU A 150 0.23 -0.24 10.94
N CYS A 151 -0.18 -0.26 9.68
CA CYS A 151 -0.58 -1.51 9.00
C CYS A 151 0.52 -2.58 8.97
N ALA A 152 1.80 -2.19 8.89
CA ALA A 152 2.94 -3.11 8.92
C ALA A 152 3.35 -3.47 10.35
N GLU A 153 3.31 -2.51 11.29
CA GLU A 153 3.59 -2.78 12.71
C GLU A 153 2.61 -3.80 13.30
N MET A 154 1.32 -3.62 13.02
CA MET A 154 0.22 -4.47 13.50
C MET A 154 0.13 -5.83 12.81
N CYS A 155 0.92 -6.09 11.76
CA CYS A 155 0.88 -7.37 11.06
C CYS A 155 1.44 -8.48 11.96
N SER A 156 0.56 -9.30 12.54
CA SER A 156 0.90 -10.35 13.50
C SER A 156 1.88 -11.39 12.94
N THR A 157 1.73 -11.77 11.67
CA THR A 157 2.61 -12.75 11.02
C THR A 157 3.85 -12.12 10.38
N LYS A 158 3.98 -10.78 10.46
CA LYS A 158 4.99 -9.98 9.73
C LYS A 158 4.99 -10.27 8.22
N ALA A 159 3.82 -10.55 7.65
CA ALA A 159 3.63 -10.69 6.21
C ALA A 159 3.79 -9.35 5.48
N LEU A 160 3.28 -8.26 6.06
CA LEU A 160 3.42 -6.92 5.52
C LEU A 160 4.65 -6.23 6.11
N LEU A 161 5.62 -5.92 5.24
CA LEU A 161 6.83 -5.19 5.55
C LEU A 161 6.72 -3.75 5.04
N ALA A 162 7.27 -2.81 5.81
CA ALA A 162 7.36 -1.38 5.50
C ALA A 162 8.70 -0.84 6.02
N GLY A 163 9.24 0.18 5.36
CA GLY A 163 10.58 0.72 5.60
C GLY A 163 11.37 0.91 4.30
N ASP A 164 12.69 1.04 4.44
CA ASP A 164 13.61 1.20 3.33
C ASP A 164 13.61 -0.01 2.39
N GLY A 165 13.63 0.27 1.08
CA GLY A 165 13.55 -0.75 0.03
C GLY A 165 14.69 -1.78 0.07
N GLU A 166 15.93 -1.38 0.38
CA GLU A 166 17.07 -2.29 0.43
C GLU A 166 16.96 -3.23 1.63
N MET A 167 16.57 -2.69 2.79
CA MET A 167 16.35 -3.49 4.00
C MET A 167 15.22 -4.51 3.80
N ILE A 168 14.11 -4.09 3.19
CA ILE A 168 12.97 -4.98 2.90
C ILE A 168 13.41 -6.08 1.91
N ALA A 169 14.15 -5.74 0.87
CA ALA A 169 14.63 -6.70 -0.11
C ALA A 169 15.52 -7.77 0.53
N GLU A 170 16.41 -7.37 1.43
CA GLU A 170 17.28 -8.31 2.15
C GLU A 170 16.47 -9.21 3.10
N ILE A 171 15.52 -8.65 3.87
CA ILE A 171 14.62 -9.45 4.73
C ILE A 171 13.86 -10.49 3.89
N TYR A 172 13.31 -10.08 2.75
CA TYR A 172 12.55 -10.99 1.89
C TYR A 172 13.44 -12.06 1.27
N LYS A 173 14.64 -11.70 0.81
CA LYS A 173 15.65 -12.64 0.30
C LYS A 173 15.99 -13.70 1.34
N GLN A 174 16.23 -13.32 2.60
CA GLN A 174 16.48 -14.27 3.68
C GLN A 174 15.29 -15.20 3.93
N ARG A 175 14.05 -14.70 3.82
CA ARG A 175 12.85 -15.55 3.92
C ARG A 175 12.78 -16.56 2.79
N VAL A 176 13.06 -16.16 1.56
CA VAL A 176 13.07 -17.05 0.39
C VAL A 176 14.14 -18.13 0.55
N ILE A 177 15.35 -17.77 0.99
CA ILE A 177 16.44 -18.72 1.27
C ILE A 177 16.02 -19.70 2.37
N LYS A 178 15.51 -19.20 3.52
CA LYS A 178 15.11 -20.03 4.66
C LYS A 178 13.96 -20.97 4.36
N ARG A 179 13.00 -20.55 3.53
CA ARG A 179 11.91 -21.42 3.08
C ARG A 179 12.43 -22.64 2.34
N GLY A 180 13.64 -22.57 1.79
CA GLY A 180 14.17 -23.60 0.94
C GLY A 180 13.19 -23.81 -0.20
N TYR A 181 13.03 -22.82 -1.09
CA TYR A 181 12.56 -23.11 -2.45
C TYR A 181 13.63 -23.99 -3.14
N GLY A 182 13.83 -25.21 -2.62
CA GLY A 182 14.48 -26.31 -3.30
C GLY A 182 13.70 -26.54 -4.58
N SER A 183 14.43 -26.59 -5.69
CA SER A 183 13.92 -26.80 -7.05
C SER A 183 12.72 -25.94 -7.53
N GLY A 184 12.35 -24.90 -6.79
CA GLY A 184 11.18 -24.05 -7.05
C GLY A 184 11.50 -22.57 -7.23
N ALA A 185 12.77 -22.21 -7.39
CA ALA A 185 13.14 -20.93 -7.99
C ALA A 185 12.38 -20.75 -9.31
N TRP A 186 11.96 -19.54 -9.63
CA TRP A 186 11.22 -19.25 -10.86
C TRP A 186 11.98 -19.80 -12.08
N GLY A 187 11.30 -20.61 -12.90
CA GLY A 187 11.92 -21.28 -14.05
C GLY A 187 12.66 -22.59 -13.74
N TRP A 188 12.80 -23.04 -12.49
CA TRP A 188 13.53 -24.27 -12.19
C TRP A 188 12.75 -25.54 -12.56
N LYS A 189 11.42 -25.55 -12.35
CA LYS A 189 10.52 -26.58 -12.91
C LYS A 189 10.45 -26.54 -14.44
N THR A 190 10.70 -25.37 -15.04
CA THR A 190 10.76 -25.19 -16.49
C THR A 190 12.11 -25.64 -17.06
N ALA A 191 13.19 -25.38 -16.33
CA ALA A 191 14.58 -25.73 -16.68
C ALA A 191 14.87 -27.22 -16.46
N TYR A 192 14.31 -27.79 -15.39
CA TYR A 192 14.48 -29.18 -15.01
C TYR A 192 13.08 -29.79 -14.87
N ARG A 193 12.62 -30.45 -15.95
CA ARG A 193 11.36 -31.21 -15.93
C ARG A 193 11.40 -32.19 -14.76
N GLU A 194 10.29 -32.33 -14.03
CA GLU A 194 10.11 -33.19 -12.86
C GLU A 194 10.64 -34.62 -13.12
N THR A 195 11.92 -34.86 -12.85
CA THR A 195 12.58 -36.17 -12.96
C THR A 195 13.64 -36.37 -11.88
N ILE A 196 13.52 -35.67 -10.77
CA ILE A 196 14.25 -36.06 -9.55
C ILE A 196 13.20 -36.48 -8.53
N ALA A 197 12.81 -37.75 -8.65
CA ALA A 197 12.29 -38.49 -7.52
C ALA A 197 13.42 -38.53 -6.47
N ILE A 198 13.11 -38.00 -5.28
CA ILE A 198 13.90 -38.26 -4.07
C ILE A 198 13.33 -39.53 -3.45
#